data_AF-A0A165GTJ5-F1
#
_entry.id   AF-A0A165GTJ5-F1
#
_cell.length_a   1.000
_cell.length_b   1.000
_cell.length_c   1.000
_cell.angle_alpha   90.00
_cell.angle_beta   90.00
_cell.angle_gamma   90.00
#
_symmetry.space_group_name_H-M   'P 1'
#
loop_
_entity.id
_entity.type
_entity.pdbx_description
1 polymer ?
#
loop_
_entity_poly.entity_id
_entity_poly.type
_entity_poly.pdbx_seq_one_letter_code
_entity_poly.pdbx_strand_id
1 'polypeptide(L)'
;MMHDTGTILSGSAAARLLLVDALWQPNDYDLYTPHSQWDVVLDYISNLPGFVIEYVIDASDEENQEQPYPWLKQGMDRMARITGPNIRVDLMRSHNESVFYPLCFFWSTIIMNAISADAIVSAYPTHLLSRRGICSYTISDYR
;
A
#
# COMPACT_ATOMS: atom_id res chain seq x y z
N MET A 1 -10.56 -10.67 8.48
CA MET A 1 -9.73 -10.34 7.30
C MET A 1 -8.33 -9.91 7.73
N MET A 2 -8.04 -8.65 8.07
CA MET A 2 -6.66 -8.21 8.39
C MET A 2 -5.96 -9.03 9.48
N HIS A 3 -6.67 -9.38 10.57
CA HIS A 3 -6.12 -10.22 11.64
C HIS A 3 -5.75 -11.62 11.15
N ASP A 4 -6.57 -12.19 10.27
CA ASP A 4 -6.45 -13.58 9.83
C ASP A 4 -5.43 -13.74 8.69
N THR A 5 -5.26 -12.69 7.88
CA THR A 5 -4.37 -12.69 6.71
C THR A 5 -3.06 -11.95 6.96
N GLY A 6 -2.91 -11.29 8.11
CA GLY A 6 -1.76 -10.41 8.39
C GLY A 6 -1.68 -9.20 7.45
N THR A 7 -2.76 -8.87 6.73
CA THR A 7 -2.83 -7.71 5.83
C THR A 7 -2.78 -6.40 6.64
N ILE A 8 -2.05 -5.41 6.13
CA ILE A 8 -1.95 -4.07 6.74
C ILE A 8 -2.48 -3.00 5.79
N LEU A 9 -2.97 -1.90 6.35
CA LEU A 9 -3.23 -0.65 5.64
C LEU A 9 -2.03 0.27 5.81
N SER A 10 -1.57 0.92 4.74
CA SER A 10 -0.42 1.83 4.77
C SER A 10 -0.72 3.12 3.99
N GLY A 11 0.32 3.87 3.64
CA GLY A 11 0.24 5.02 2.75
C GLY A 11 -0.49 6.20 3.37
N SER A 12 -1.25 6.91 2.54
CA SER A 12 -1.91 8.16 2.92
C SER A 12 -2.98 7.94 4.00
N ALA A 13 -3.69 6.82 3.95
CA ALA A 13 -4.72 6.48 4.93
C ALA A 13 -4.14 6.22 6.32
N ALA A 14 -3.02 5.49 6.42
CA ALA A 14 -2.33 5.28 7.68
C ALA A 14 -1.75 6.59 8.25
N ALA A 15 -1.14 7.42 7.39
CA ALA A 15 -0.66 8.74 7.78
C ALA A 15 -1.79 9.66 8.30
N ARG A 16 -2.97 9.62 7.66
CA ARG A 16 -4.13 10.42 8.05
C ARG A 16 -4.63 10.11 9.45
N LEU A 17 -4.57 8.84 9.86
CA LEU A 17 -4.99 8.41 11.20
C LEU A 17 -4.07 8.99 12.28
N LEU A 18 -2.77 9.06 12.00
CA LEU A 18 -1.76 9.59 12.91
C LEU A 18 -1.73 11.12 12.95
N LEU A 19 -2.04 11.78 11.84
CA LEU A 19 -2.15 13.24 11.72
C LEU A 19 -3.59 13.70 11.99
N VAL A 20 -3.98 13.67 13.26
CA VAL A 20 -5.37 13.97 13.69
C VAL A 20 -5.87 15.36 13.28
N ASP A 21 -4.97 16.32 13.08
CA ASP A 21 -5.22 17.70 12.65
C ASP A 21 -5.11 17.91 11.13
N ALA A 22 -4.96 16.83 10.35
CA ALA A 22 -4.94 16.91 8.89
C ALA A 22 -6.33 17.27 8.33
N LEU A 23 -6.38 18.29 7.48
CA LEU A 23 -7.60 18.73 6.78
C LEU A 23 -7.84 18.01 5.45
N TRP A 24 -6.88 17.21 4.99
CA TRP A 24 -6.99 16.40 3.77
C TRP A 24 -7.57 15.02 4.08
N GLN A 25 -8.01 14.32 3.04
CA GLN A 25 -8.47 12.93 3.09
C GLN A 25 -7.69 12.09 2.08
N PRO A 26 -7.43 10.80 2.37
CA PRO A 26 -6.83 9.89 1.40
C PRO A 26 -7.80 9.68 0.23
N ASN A 27 -7.25 9.53 -0.98
CA ASN A 27 -8.04 9.27 -2.19
C ASN A 27 -8.23 7.75 -2.42
N ASP A 28 -7.42 6.95 -1.75
CA ASP A 28 -7.30 5.50 -1.91
C ASP A 28 -6.83 4.83 -0.62
N TYR A 29 -6.96 3.52 -0.57
CA TYR A 29 -6.42 2.66 0.47
C TYR A 29 -5.37 1.71 -0.09
N ASP A 30 -4.14 1.85 0.40
CA ASP A 30 -3.03 0.97 0.07
C ASP A 30 -3.00 -0.20 1.05
N LEU A 31 -3.45 -1.37 0.62
CA LEU A 31 -3.40 -2.61 1.40
C LEU A 31 -2.19 -3.44 1.00
N TYR A 32 -1.43 -3.91 1.99
CA TYR A 32 -0.30 -4.82 1.77
C TYR A 32 -0.62 -6.16 2.38
N THR A 33 -0.36 -7.24 1.65
CA THR A 33 -0.63 -8.60 2.09
C THR A 33 0.63 -9.47 1.98
N PRO A 34 0.84 -10.44 2.90
CA PRO A 34 1.87 -11.47 2.74
C PRO A 34 1.75 -12.19 1.40
N HIS A 35 2.88 -12.70 0.88
CA HIS A 35 2.91 -13.40 -0.41
C HIS A 35 1.88 -14.53 -0.49
N SER A 36 1.81 -15.39 0.53
CA SER A 36 0.88 -16.52 0.60
C SER A 36 -0.62 -16.16 0.71
N GLN A 37 -0.95 -14.91 1.02
CA GLN A 37 -2.33 -14.48 1.34
C GLN A 37 -3.01 -13.73 0.20
N TRP A 38 -2.32 -13.57 -0.93
CA TRP A 38 -2.80 -12.82 -2.09
C TRP A 38 -4.19 -13.24 -2.58
N ASP A 39 -4.36 -14.51 -2.94
CA ASP A 39 -5.61 -15.00 -3.51
C ASP A 39 -6.76 -14.86 -2.51
N VAL A 40 -6.51 -15.17 -1.23
CA VAL A 40 -7.50 -15.05 -0.15
C VAL A 40 -8.00 -13.61 0.00
N VAL A 41 -7.10 -12.63 0.01
CA VAL A 41 -7.46 -11.22 0.19
C VAL A 41 -8.10 -10.64 -1.06
N LEU A 42 -7.58 -10.98 -2.25
CA LEU A 42 -8.14 -10.52 -3.51
C LEU A 42 -9.56 -11.08 -3.71
N ASP A 43 -9.78 -12.36 -3.43
CA ASP A 43 -11.10 -12.98 -3.48
C ASP A 43 -12.05 -12.35 -2.46
N TYR A 44 -11.60 -12.11 -1.23
CA TYR A 44 -12.42 -11.44 -0.22
C TYR A 44 -12.90 -10.06 -0.68
N ILE A 45 -12.00 -9.21 -1.17
CA ILE A 45 -12.33 -7.84 -1.58
C ILE A 45 -13.20 -7.84 -2.85
N SER A 46 -12.87 -8.67 -3.84
CA SER A 46 -13.60 -8.73 -5.11
C SER A 46 -15.03 -9.27 -4.98
N ASN A 47 -15.32 -10.02 -3.91
CA ASN A 47 -16.68 -10.47 -3.59
C ASN A 47 -17.50 -9.47 -2.76
N LEU A 48 -16.92 -8.33 -2.36
CA LEU A 48 -17.69 -7.28 -1.68
C LEU A 48 -18.65 -6.58 -2.67
N PRO A 49 -19.89 -6.27 -2.26
CA PRO A 49 -20.86 -5.62 -3.14
C PRO A 49 -20.34 -4.31 -3.74
N GLY A 50 -20.30 -4.24 -5.07
CA GLY A 50 -19.90 -3.05 -5.82
C GLY A 50 -18.39 -2.86 -5.96
N PHE A 51 -17.57 -3.82 -5.54
CA PHE A 51 -16.13 -3.82 -5.81
C PHE A 51 -15.83 -4.57 -7.10
N VAL A 52 -14.94 -3.99 -7.92
CA VAL A 52 -14.51 -4.56 -9.20
C VAL A 52 -13.00 -4.43 -9.33
N ILE A 53 -12.34 -5.51 -9.73
CA ILE A 53 -10.91 -5.49 -10.09
C ILE A 53 -10.78 -4.76 -11.43
N GLU A 54 -10.11 -3.61 -11.45
CA GLU A 54 -9.85 -2.86 -12.68
C GLU A 54 -8.75 -3.52 -13.50
N TYR A 55 -7.63 -3.85 -12.83
CA TYR A 55 -6.51 -4.56 -13.43
C TYR A 55 -5.63 -5.21 -12.36
N VAL A 56 -4.81 -6.15 -12.80
CA VAL A 56 -3.74 -6.77 -12.00
C VAL A 56 -2.43 -6.60 -12.76
N ILE A 57 -1.39 -6.20 -12.04
CA ILE A 57 -0.03 -6.09 -12.52
C ILE A 57 0.80 -7.15 -11.82
N ASP A 58 1.49 -7.97 -12.61
CA ASP A 58 2.54 -8.88 -12.14
C ASP A 58 3.91 -8.33 -12.54
N ALA A 59 4.85 -8.32 -11.60
CA ALA A 59 6.24 -7.93 -11.83
C ALA A 59 6.97 -8.87 -12.77
N SER A 60 6.52 -10.13 -12.90
CA SER A 60 7.08 -11.10 -13.85
C SER A 60 6.69 -10.83 -15.30
N ASP A 61 5.63 -10.05 -15.53
CA ASP A 61 5.10 -9.83 -16.87
C ASP A 61 5.92 -8.75 -17.59
N GLU A 62 6.85 -9.18 -18.44
CA GLU A 62 7.74 -8.31 -19.22
C GLU A 62 6.98 -7.40 -20.21
N GLU A 63 5.73 -7.72 -20.53
CA GLU A 63 4.85 -6.92 -21.40
C GLU A 63 4.25 -5.70 -20.68
N ASN A 64 4.23 -5.65 -19.34
CA ASN A 64 3.75 -4.49 -18.58
C ASN A 64 4.84 -3.41 -18.46
N GLN A 65 5.00 -2.62 -19.54
CA GLN A 65 6.04 -1.57 -19.63
C GLN A 65 5.73 -0.30 -18.81
N GLU A 66 4.46 -0.06 -18.45
CA GLU A 66 4.06 1.07 -17.60
C GLU A 66 3.63 0.58 -16.21
N GLN A 67 4.61 0.31 -15.35
CA GLN A 67 4.36 -0.01 -13.95
C GLN A 67 4.04 1.29 -13.19
N PRO A 68 2.84 1.48 -12.61
CA PRO A 68 2.47 2.70 -11.89
C PRO A 68 3.33 2.92 -10.64
N TYR A 69 4.00 1.87 -10.19
CA TYR A 69 4.96 1.91 -9.10
C TYR A 69 6.34 1.47 -9.61
N PRO A 70 7.25 2.41 -9.91
CA PRO A 70 8.63 2.10 -10.31
C PRO A 70 9.38 1.16 -9.35
N TRP A 71 8.93 1.10 -8.09
CA TRP A 71 9.48 0.28 -7.02
C TRP A 71 8.79 -1.09 -6.86
N LEU A 72 7.85 -1.45 -7.73
CA LEU A 72 7.11 -2.71 -7.64
C LEU A 72 8.07 -3.91 -7.61
N LYS A 73 9.22 -3.86 -8.30
CA LYS A 73 10.23 -4.94 -8.31
C LYS A 73 11.13 -5.06 -7.08
N GLN A 74 11.08 -4.12 -6.13
CA GLN A 74 11.98 -4.15 -4.97
C GLN A 74 11.35 -4.82 -3.76
N GLY A 75 10.16 -4.36 -3.38
CA GLY A 75 9.44 -4.81 -2.19
C GLY A 75 8.23 -5.68 -2.49
N MET A 76 7.70 -5.62 -3.70
CA MET A 76 6.44 -6.25 -4.10
C MET A 76 6.67 -7.15 -5.31
N ASP A 77 5.64 -7.85 -5.74
CA ASP A 77 5.67 -8.58 -7.01
C ASP A 77 4.31 -8.61 -7.71
N ARG A 78 3.22 -8.28 -7.02
CA ARG A 78 1.89 -8.09 -7.62
C ARG A 78 1.17 -6.90 -7.04
N MET A 79 0.32 -6.27 -7.86
CA MET A 79 -0.61 -5.24 -7.43
C MET A 79 -1.92 -5.36 -8.18
N ALA A 80 -3.04 -5.24 -7.47
CA ALA A 80 -4.38 -5.22 -8.04
C ALA A 80 -5.00 -3.86 -7.71
N ARG A 81 -5.47 -3.17 -8.74
CA ARG A 81 -6.31 -1.99 -8.55
C ARG A 81 -7.76 -2.42 -8.50
N ILE A 82 -8.44 -2.05 -7.43
CA ILE A 82 -9.82 -2.42 -7.16
C ILE A 82 -10.61 -1.15 -6.90
N THR A 83 -11.70 -0.96 -7.64
CA THR A 83 -12.59 0.19 -7.45
C THR A 83 -13.88 -0.28 -6.79
N GLY A 84 -14.22 0.37 -5.68
CA GLY A 84 -15.49 0.21 -4.98
C GLY A 84 -16.41 1.42 -5.19
N PRO A 85 -17.61 1.44 -4.57
CA PRO A 85 -18.61 2.47 -4.81
C PRO A 85 -18.15 3.91 -4.52
N ASN A 86 -17.30 4.09 -3.50
CA ASN A 86 -16.82 5.41 -3.05
C ASN A 86 -15.33 5.41 -2.70
N ILE A 87 -14.59 4.37 -3.07
CA ILE A 87 -13.20 4.18 -2.64
C ILE A 87 -12.42 3.42 -3.70
N ARG A 88 -11.14 3.75 -3.86
CA ARG A 88 -10.17 2.93 -4.57
C ARG A 88 -9.31 2.18 -3.58
N VAL A 89 -9.06 0.90 -3.85
CA VAL A 89 -8.14 0.05 -3.08
C VAL A 89 -7.06 -0.43 -4.01
N ASP A 90 -5.82 -0.14 -3.64
CA ASP A 90 -4.65 -0.75 -4.26
C ASP A 90 -4.18 -1.87 -3.33
N LEU A 91 -4.32 -3.12 -3.77
CA LEU A 91 -3.86 -4.30 -3.03
C LEU A 91 -2.49 -4.70 -3.56
N MET A 92 -1.48 -4.67 -2.70
CA MET A 92 -0.10 -5.00 -3.00
C MET A 92 0.33 -6.29 -2.33
N ARG A 93 0.92 -7.20 -3.11
CA ARG A 93 1.55 -8.42 -2.60
C ARG A 93 2.99 -8.13 -2.21
N SER A 94 3.35 -8.46 -0.98
CA SER A 94 4.75 -8.48 -0.58
C SER A 94 5.52 -9.56 -1.34
N HIS A 95 6.79 -9.29 -1.67
CA HIS A 95 7.68 -10.27 -2.30
C HIS A 95 7.96 -11.50 -1.42
N ASN A 96 7.64 -11.41 -0.12
CA ASN A 96 7.79 -12.50 0.85
C ASN A 96 6.66 -12.46 1.90
N GLU A 97 6.74 -13.30 2.93
CA GLU A 97 5.72 -13.38 3.98
C GLU A 97 5.73 -12.17 4.94
N SER A 98 6.76 -11.34 4.92
CA SER A 98 6.77 -10.10 5.72
C SER A 98 5.97 -9.03 5.00
N VAL A 99 4.78 -8.76 5.52
CA VAL A 99 3.88 -7.71 5.02
C VAL A 99 4.48 -6.30 5.12
N PHE A 100 5.44 -6.09 6.04
CA PHE A 100 6.13 -4.80 6.21
C PHE A 100 7.30 -4.60 5.24
N TYR A 101 7.77 -5.67 4.58
CA TYR A 101 8.92 -5.59 3.68
C TYR A 101 8.76 -4.54 2.56
N PRO A 102 7.60 -4.40 1.89
CA PRO A 102 7.38 -3.36 0.89
C PRO A 102 7.57 -1.93 1.41
N LEU A 103 7.25 -1.68 2.68
CA LEU A 103 7.30 -0.34 3.26
C LEU A 103 8.73 0.18 3.38
N CYS A 104 9.73 -0.71 3.45
CA CYS A 104 11.15 -0.36 3.47
C CYS A 104 11.60 0.32 2.16
N PHE A 105 10.82 0.21 1.08
CA PHE A 105 11.13 0.74 -0.24
C PHE A 105 10.28 1.98 -0.60
N PHE A 106 9.55 2.52 0.38
CA PHE A 106 8.78 3.74 0.17
C PHE A 106 9.68 4.93 -0.15
N TRP A 107 9.18 5.75 -1.07
CA TRP A 107 9.91 6.90 -1.57
C TRP A 107 9.97 8.06 -0.57
N SER A 108 9.17 8.03 0.51
CA SER A 108 9.17 9.05 1.56
C SER A 108 8.93 8.48 2.95
N THR A 109 9.65 9.01 3.94
CA THR A 109 9.46 8.63 5.35
C THR A 109 8.09 9.01 5.91
N ILE A 110 7.37 9.97 5.31
CA ILE A 110 6.04 10.39 5.77
C ILE A 110 5.00 9.28 5.60
N ILE A 111 5.16 8.41 4.60
CA ILE A 111 4.18 7.37 4.29
C ILE A 111 4.56 6.00 4.89
N MET A 112 5.68 5.89 5.58
CA MET A 112 6.13 4.66 6.26
C MET A 112 5.40 4.43 7.59
N ASN A 113 4.07 4.36 7.51
CA ASN A 113 3.18 4.07 8.63
C ASN A 113 2.23 2.95 8.22
N ALA A 114 1.86 2.11 9.16
CA ALA A 114 0.95 1.01 8.91
C ALA A 114 -0.05 0.84 10.04
N ILE A 115 -1.21 0.31 9.70
CA ILE A 115 -2.25 -0.12 10.61
C ILE A 115 -2.46 -1.61 10.32
N SER A 116 -2.20 -2.45 11.32
CA SER A 116 -2.60 -3.86 11.32
C SER A 116 -3.92 -4.01 12.09
N ALA A 117 -4.39 -5.25 12.25
CA ALA A 117 -5.54 -5.51 13.09
C ALA A 117 -5.30 -5.17 14.58
N ASP A 118 -4.04 -5.25 15.03
CA ASP A 118 -3.68 -5.19 16.45
C ASP A 118 -2.80 -3.99 16.82
N ALA A 119 -2.26 -3.27 15.84
CA ALA A 119 -1.30 -2.21 16.08
C ALA A 119 -1.35 -1.09 15.04
N ILE A 120 -0.97 0.10 15.49
CA ILE A 120 -0.62 1.23 14.63
C ILE A 120 0.89 1.44 14.75
N VAL A 121 1.59 1.45 13.63
CA VAL A 121 3.05 1.54 13.54
C VAL A 121 3.44 2.76 12.74
N SER A 122 4.39 3.54 13.25
CA SER A 122 5.05 4.62 12.51
C SER A 122 6.55 4.43 12.61
N ALA A 123 7.25 4.30 11.48
CA ALA A 123 8.69 4.16 11.48
C ALA A 123 9.40 5.50 11.82
N TYR A 124 8.77 6.63 11.45
CA TYR A 124 9.34 7.96 11.63
C TYR A 124 8.34 8.94 12.27
N PRO A 125 7.88 8.67 13.51
CA PRO A 125 6.80 9.45 14.13
C PRO A 125 7.16 10.93 14.30
N THR A 126 8.40 11.25 14.68
CA THR A 126 8.85 12.65 14.82
C THR A 126 8.79 13.40 13.49
N HIS A 127 9.17 12.75 12.38
CA HIS A 127 9.15 13.34 11.05
C HIS A 127 7.71 13.56 10.58
N LEU A 128 6.87 12.52 10.71
CA LEU A 128 5.45 12.58 10.39
C LEU A 128 4.74 13.72 11.14
N LEU A 129 4.85 13.74 12.47
CA LEU A 129 4.19 14.74 13.33
C LEU A 129 4.73 16.16 13.09
N SER A 130 6.00 16.29 12.72
CA SER A 130 6.58 17.58 12.31
C SER A 130 6.24 17.98 10.87
N ARG A 131 5.49 17.14 10.14
CA ARG A 131 5.14 17.31 8.72
C ARG A 131 6.36 17.48 7.82
N ARG A 132 7.43 16.73 8.11
CA ARG A 132 8.70 16.71 7.37
C ARG A 132 8.98 15.30 6.90
N GLY A 133 9.37 15.16 5.63
CA GLY A 133 9.71 13.87 5.04
C GLY A 133 11.10 13.91 4.42
N ILE A 134 11.82 12.79 4.53
CA ILE A 134 12.98 12.54 3.69
C ILE A 134 12.46 11.72 2.52
N CYS A 135 12.63 12.27 1.30
CA CYS A 135 12.30 11.56 0.08
C CYS A 135 13.57 10.98 -0.54
N SER A 136 13.49 9.75 -1.05
CA SER A 136 14.57 9.20 -1.88
C SER A 136 14.66 10.00 -3.19
N TYR A 137 15.88 10.20 -3.69
CA TYR A 137 16.17 10.92 -4.94
C TYR A 137 15.61 10.21 -6.19
N THR A 138 15.22 8.93 -6.08
CA THR A 138 14.67 8.11 -7.17
C THR A 138 13.35 8.62 -7.80
N ILE A 139 12.85 9.80 -7.40
CA ILE A 139 11.60 10.43 -7.84
C ILE A 139 11.85 11.56 -8.88
N SER A 140 13.08 12.03 -9.08
CA SER A 140 13.34 13.17 -9.97
C SER A 140 13.19 12.87 -11.46
N ASP A 141 13.25 11.61 -11.86
CA ASP A 141 13.44 11.23 -13.26
C ASP A 141 12.15 10.80 -13.99
N TYR A 142 11.00 10.87 -13.30
CA TYR A 142 9.67 10.55 -13.85
C TYR A 142 8.72 11.76 -13.79
N ARG A 143 9.13 12.87 -14.41
CA ARG A 143 8.25 14.01 -14.74
C ARG A 143 7.96 14.06 -16.23
#